data_AF-X1P8T7-F1
#
_entry.id   AF-X1P8T7-F1
#
_cell.length_a   1.000
_cell.length_b   1.000
_cell.length_c   1.000
_cell.angle_alpha   90.00
_cell.angle_beta   90.00
_cell.angle_gamma   90.00
#
_symmetry.space_group_name_H-M   'P 1'
#
loop_
_entity.id
_entity.type
_entity.pdbx_description
1 polymer ?
#
loop_
_entity_poly.entity_id
_entity_poly.type
_entity_poly.pdbx_seq_one_letter_code
_entity_poly.pdbx_strand_id
1 'polypeptide(L)'
;MQFHEKRRQQFLSERQYLAELTRLPSSIAYFAAHPVGSGATALHRDMLARLTSAEECFDHLALRYTAGDPIEPLRSDLEKVIAAYERYADLLWQYTADRNEPTFAFDVLDDYCQLMQLVGLCFLLHRRDLLPRIAAMQDGQNGHNGGADTLYEEFMAHALGADERYESDWLCWK
;
A
#
# COMPACT_ATOMS: atom_id res chain seq x y z
N MET A 1 -3.79 8.82 -31.07
CA MET A 1 -2.34 9.11 -31.10
C MET A 1 -1.81 9.86 -29.88
N GLN A 2 -2.64 10.35 -28.94
CA GLN A 2 -2.17 11.14 -27.80
C GLN A 2 -1.73 10.33 -26.56
N PHE A 3 -2.18 9.07 -26.42
CA PHE A 3 -1.87 8.28 -25.21
C PHE A 3 -0.37 7.97 -25.03
N HIS A 4 0.32 7.65 -26.14
CA HIS A 4 1.75 7.33 -26.11
C HIS A 4 2.64 8.50 -25.72
N GLU A 5 2.19 9.73 -25.96
CA GLU A 5 2.92 10.97 -25.66
C GLU A 5 2.80 11.36 -24.18
N LYS A 6 1.67 11.04 -23.53
CA LYS A 6 1.42 11.41 -22.12
C LYS A 6 1.86 10.35 -21.10
N ARG A 7 1.84 9.07 -21.47
CA ARG A 7 2.08 7.98 -20.51
C ARG A 7 3.50 8.05 -19.95
N ARG A 8 3.63 7.76 -18.65
CA ARG A 8 4.92 7.68 -17.95
C ARG A 8 5.56 6.30 -18.11
N GLN A 9 4.75 5.26 -18.39
CA GLN A 9 5.21 3.89 -18.63
C GLN A 9 5.18 3.53 -20.12
N GLN A 10 6.33 3.24 -20.72
CA GLN A 10 6.48 2.95 -22.14
C GLN A 10 5.71 1.69 -22.58
N PHE A 11 5.57 0.70 -21.70
CA PHE A 11 4.94 -0.58 -22.02
C PHE A 11 3.42 -0.62 -21.78
N LEU A 12 2.84 0.42 -21.19
CA LEU A 12 1.39 0.50 -21.00
C LEU A 12 0.71 0.84 -22.34
N SER A 13 -0.16 -0.05 -22.83
CA SER A 13 -0.97 0.22 -24.03
C SER A 13 -2.27 0.94 -23.69
N GLU A 14 -2.78 1.75 -24.61
CA GLU A 14 -4.07 2.45 -24.43
C GLU A 14 -5.23 1.46 -24.23
N ARG A 15 -5.20 0.32 -24.94
CA ARG A 15 -6.18 -0.75 -24.78
C ARG A 15 -6.16 -1.33 -23.37
N GLN A 16 -4.98 -1.64 -22.84
CA GLN A 16 -4.85 -2.19 -21.48
C GLN A 16 -5.30 -1.15 -20.45
N TYR A 17 -4.90 0.11 -20.62
CA TYR A 17 -5.32 1.20 -19.76
C TYR A 17 -6.84 1.30 -19.67
N LEU A 18 -7.55 1.36 -20.80
CA LEU A 18 -9.00 1.48 -20.84
C LEU A 18 -9.73 0.25 -20.27
N ALA A 19 -9.19 -0.94 -20.51
CA ALA A 19 -9.75 -2.18 -19.96
C ALA A 19 -9.66 -2.20 -18.43
N GLU A 20 -8.49 -1.91 -17.87
CA GLU A 20 -8.30 -1.91 -16.42
C GLU A 20 -9.01 -0.74 -15.72
N LEU A 21 -9.05 0.45 -16.35
CA LEU A 21 -9.79 1.60 -15.84
C LEU A 21 -11.29 1.30 -15.69
N THR A 22 -11.83 0.40 -16.51
CA THR A 22 -13.22 -0.05 -16.41
C THR A 22 -13.39 -1.18 -15.38
N ARG A 23 -12.45 -2.12 -15.33
CA ARG A 23 -12.53 -3.33 -14.50
C ARG A 23 -12.29 -3.04 -13.01
N LEU A 24 -11.21 -2.33 -12.70
CA LEU A 24 -10.72 -2.14 -11.33
C LEU A 24 -11.77 -1.50 -10.40
N PRO A 25 -12.47 -0.40 -10.77
CA PRO A 25 -13.46 0.19 -9.86
C PRO A 25 -14.59 -0.77 -9.46
N SER A 26 -15.03 -1.63 -10.40
CA SER A 26 -16.07 -2.62 -10.14
C SER A 26 -15.58 -3.73 -9.21
N SER A 27 -14.35 -4.18 -9.41
CA SER A 27 -13.72 -5.23 -8.60
C SER A 27 -13.42 -4.74 -7.18
N ILE A 28 -12.86 -3.54 -7.05
CA ILE A 28 -12.65 -2.85 -5.77
C ILE A 28 -13.96 -2.77 -5.00
N ALA A 29 -15.04 -2.29 -5.63
CA ALA A 29 -16.34 -2.14 -4.97
C ALA A 29 -16.95 -3.49 -4.56
N TYR A 30 -16.80 -4.50 -5.42
CA TYR A 30 -17.26 -5.85 -5.10
C TYR A 30 -16.55 -6.40 -3.87
N PHE A 31 -15.22 -6.43 -3.90
CA PHE A 31 -14.46 -7.00 -2.79
C PHE A 31 -14.64 -6.16 -1.54
N ALA A 32 -14.66 -4.82 -1.61
CA ALA A 32 -14.93 -3.93 -0.47
C ALA A 32 -16.23 -4.24 0.31
N ALA A 33 -17.20 -4.93 -0.30
CA ALA A 33 -18.48 -5.29 0.31
C ALA A 33 -18.69 -6.80 0.51
N HIS A 34 -17.92 -7.67 -0.15
CA HIS A 34 -18.17 -9.11 -0.18
C HIS A 34 -16.91 -9.94 0.14
N PRO A 35 -17.02 -11.09 0.82
CA PRO A 35 -15.90 -12.00 1.03
C PRO A 35 -15.42 -12.64 -0.28
N VAL A 36 -14.17 -13.12 -0.27
CA VAL A 36 -13.72 -14.06 -1.32
C VAL A 36 -14.41 -15.42 -1.17
N GLY A 37 -14.40 -16.22 -2.23
CA GLY A 37 -15.02 -17.56 -2.24
C GLY A 37 -14.27 -18.63 -1.43
N SER A 38 -12.98 -18.43 -1.16
CA SER A 38 -12.11 -19.41 -0.50
C SER A 38 -11.40 -18.82 0.71
N GLY A 39 -11.33 -19.58 1.80
CA GLY A 39 -10.63 -19.19 3.03
C GLY A 39 -11.04 -20.08 4.20
N ALA A 40 -10.18 -20.18 5.20
CA ALA A 40 -10.35 -21.12 6.32
C ALA A 40 -11.58 -20.80 7.19
N THR A 41 -11.89 -19.52 7.39
CA THR A 41 -13.01 -19.03 8.20
C THR A 41 -13.72 -17.87 7.50
N ALA A 42 -14.88 -17.45 8.01
CA ALA A 42 -15.56 -16.25 7.49
C ALA A 42 -14.66 -15.01 7.61
N LEU A 43 -14.03 -14.81 8.76
CA LEU A 43 -13.08 -13.73 9.00
C LEU A 43 -11.90 -13.79 8.03
N HIS A 44 -11.32 -14.97 7.78
CA HIS A 44 -10.25 -15.13 6.80
C HIS A 44 -10.69 -14.71 5.39
N ARG A 45 -11.91 -15.09 4.96
CA ARG A 45 -12.45 -14.69 3.65
C ARG A 45 -12.70 -13.19 3.54
N ASP A 46 -13.17 -12.56 4.61
CA ASP A 46 -13.36 -11.11 4.64
C ASP A 46 -12.01 -10.38 4.61
N MET A 47 -11.03 -10.86 5.38
CA MET A 47 -9.65 -10.34 5.41
C MET A 47 -9.02 -10.37 4.02
N LEU A 48 -9.05 -11.54 3.35
CA LEU A 48 -8.52 -11.69 1.99
C LEU A 48 -9.26 -10.78 0.99
N ALA A 49 -10.57 -10.58 1.14
CA ALA A 49 -11.29 -9.63 0.29
C ALA A 49 -10.87 -8.18 0.52
N ARG A 50 -10.57 -7.77 1.76
CA ARG A 50 -10.02 -6.42 2.03
C ARG A 50 -8.61 -6.28 1.46
N LEU A 51 -7.77 -7.31 1.54
CA LEU A 51 -6.45 -7.32 0.91
C LEU A 51 -6.58 -7.10 -0.60
N THR A 52 -7.37 -7.93 -1.29
CA THR A 52 -7.60 -7.79 -2.73
C THR A 52 -8.13 -6.41 -3.11
N SER A 53 -9.07 -5.86 -2.32
CA SER A 53 -9.58 -4.51 -2.55
C SER A 53 -8.51 -3.43 -2.37
N ALA A 54 -7.62 -3.57 -1.40
CA ALA A 54 -6.52 -2.62 -1.15
C ALA A 54 -5.45 -2.68 -2.23
N GLU A 55 -5.05 -3.88 -2.66
CA GLU A 55 -4.14 -4.11 -3.78
C GLU A 55 -4.70 -3.52 -5.07
N GLU A 56 -5.99 -3.75 -5.38
CA GLU A 56 -6.61 -3.19 -6.57
C GLU A 56 -6.79 -1.67 -6.49
N CYS A 57 -6.99 -1.11 -5.30
CA CYS A 57 -6.94 0.35 -5.11
C CYS A 57 -5.55 0.90 -5.45
N PHE A 58 -4.48 0.22 -5.00
CA PHE A 58 -3.11 0.58 -5.35
C PHE A 58 -2.87 0.45 -6.87
N ASP A 59 -3.27 -0.66 -7.48
CA ASP A 59 -3.14 -0.89 -8.92
C ASP A 59 -3.87 0.18 -9.73
N HIS A 60 -5.07 0.58 -9.29
CA HIS A 60 -5.82 1.66 -9.94
C HIS A 60 -5.07 3.00 -9.87
N LEU A 61 -4.48 3.33 -8.71
CA LEU A 61 -3.64 4.51 -8.57
C LEU A 61 -2.39 4.43 -9.46
N ALA A 62 -1.68 3.31 -9.42
CA ALA A 62 -0.47 3.06 -10.20
C ALA A 62 -0.75 3.09 -11.71
N LEU A 63 -1.88 2.52 -12.14
CA LEU A 63 -2.34 2.54 -13.53
C LEU A 63 -2.55 3.98 -14.01
N ARG A 64 -3.28 4.80 -13.25
CA ARG A 64 -3.54 6.21 -13.60
C ARG A 64 -2.26 7.04 -13.60
N TYR A 65 -1.40 6.84 -12.59
CA TYR A 65 -0.10 7.47 -12.53
C TYR A 65 0.75 7.10 -13.76
N THR A 66 0.87 5.83 -14.08
CA THR A 66 1.69 5.39 -15.23
C THR A 66 1.08 5.74 -16.59
N ALA A 67 -0.24 5.90 -16.67
CA ALA A 67 -0.97 6.39 -17.84
C ALA A 67 -0.79 7.89 -18.12
N GLY A 68 -0.16 8.63 -17.22
CA GLY A 68 0.09 10.06 -17.41
C GLY A 68 -1.06 10.96 -16.94
N ASP A 69 -1.96 10.48 -16.08
CA ASP A 69 -3.00 11.34 -15.52
C ASP A 69 -2.41 12.50 -14.70
N PRO A 70 -3.13 13.64 -14.58
CA PRO A 70 -2.74 14.75 -13.72
C PRO A 70 -2.51 14.32 -12.27
N ILE A 71 -1.56 14.95 -11.58
CA ILE A 71 -1.12 14.54 -10.24
C ILE A 71 -2.14 14.92 -9.17
N GLU A 72 -2.85 16.04 -9.36
CA GLU A 72 -3.80 16.61 -8.41
C GLU A 72 -4.85 15.59 -7.92
N PRO A 73 -5.60 14.88 -8.78
CA PRO A 73 -6.57 13.89 -8.32
C PRO A 73 -5.91 12.66 -7.65
N LEU A 74 -4.67 12.32 -8.02
CA LEU A 74 -3.98 11.14 -7.49
C LEU A 74 -3.60 11.30 -6.02
N ARG A 75 -3.46 12.54 -5.53
CA ARG A 75 -3.20 12.84 -4.11
C ARG A 75 -4.32 12.36 -3.19
N SER A 76 -5.57 12.52 -3.63
CA SER A 76 -6.74 12.05 -2.89
C SER A 76 -6.96 10.55 -3.08
N ASP A 77 -6.55 9.99 -4.22
CA ASP A 77 -6.63 8.56 -4.44
C ASP A 77 -5.62 7.80 -3.57
N LEU A 78 -4.39 8.31 -3.38
CA LEU A 78 -3.41 7.72 -2.46
C LEU A 78 -3.99 7.56 -1.05
N GLU A 79 -4.71 8.56 -0.55
CA GLU A 79 -5.34 8.47 0.76
C GLU A 79 -6.41 7.36 0.83
N LYS A 80 -7.13 7.10 -0.26
CA LYS A 80 -8.08 5.98 -0.34
C LYS A 80 -7.36 4.63 -0.33
N VAL A 81 -6.20 4.54 -0.98
CA VAL A 81 -5.35 3.34 -0.95
C VAL A 81 -4.91 3.04 0.48
N ILE A 82 -4.36 4.04 1.18
CA ILE A 82 -3.96 3.88 2.60
C ILE A 82 -5.15 3.46 3.46
N ALA A 83 -6.30 4.10 3.29
CA ALA A 83 -7.51 3.72 4.02
C ALA A 83 -7.98 2.29 3.71
N ALA A 84 -7.71 1.76 2.51
CA ALA A 84 -8.02 0.38 2.16
C ALA A 84 -7.09 -0.61 2.86
N TYR A 85 -5.80 -0.30 2.94
CA TYR A 85 -4.85 -1.10 3.71
C TYR A 85 -5.14 -1.07 5.20
N GLU A 86 -5.53 0.07 5.78
CA GLU A 86 -5.92 0.13 7.20
C GLU A 86 -7.10 -0.82 7.51
N ARG A 87 -8.10 -0.88 6.63
CA ARG A 87 -9.23 -1.82 6.78
C ARG A 87 -8.79 -3.27 6.66
N TYR A 88 -7.81 -3.56 5.79
CA TYR A 88 -7.23 -4.89 5.70
C TYR A 88 -6.45 -5.24 6.97
N ALA A 89 -5.58 -4.34 7.44
CA ALA A 89 -4.77 -4.50 8.63
C ALA A 89 -5.64 -4.79 9.87
N ASP A 90 -6.75 -4.07 10.03
CA ASP A 90 -7.72 -4.33 11.11
C ASP A 90 -8.26 -5.77 11.11
N LEU A 91 -8.52 -6.35 9.94
CA LEU A 91 -8.96 -7.74 9.82
C LEU A 91 -7.81 -8.73 9.98
N LEU A 92 -6.61 -8.39 9.50
CA LEU A 92 -5.40 -9.18 9.67
C LEU A 92 -5.14 -9.42 11.15
N TRP A 93 -5.10 -8.34 11.95
CA TRP A 93 -4.86 -8.41 13.39
C TRP A 93 -5.94 -9.19 14.15
N GLN A 94 -7.20 -9.13 13.69
CA GLN A 94 -8.27 -9.95 14.25
C GLN A 94 -8.10 -11.43 13.91
N TYR A 95 -7.69 -11.73 12.67
CA TYR A 95 -7.53 -13.09 12.18
C TYR A 95 -6.34 -13.81 12.82
N THR A 96 -5.19 -13.12 12.93
CA THR A 96 -3.98 -13.65 13.58
C THR A 96 -4.06 -13.61 15.10
N ALA A 97 -4.99 -12.82 15.65
CA ALA A 97 -5.02 -12.45 17.06
C ALA A 97 -3.72 -11.79 17.54
N ASP A 98 -2.99 -11.15 16.62
CA ASP A 98 -1.75 -10.44 16.88
C ASP A 98 -1.79 -9.05 16.23
N ARG A 99 -1.71 -8.01 17.07
CA ARG A 99 -1.70 -6.61 16.62
C ARG A 99 -0.32 -6.14 16.17
N ASN A 100 0.71 -6.96 16.36
CA ASN A 100 2.06 -6.74 15.88
C ASN A 100 2.29 -7.37 14.51
N GLU A 101 1.33 -8.12 13.95
CA GLU A 101 1.44 -8.62 12.58
C GLU A 101 1.60 -7.41 11.63
N PRO A 102 2.73 -7.27 10.90
CA PRO A 102 2.91 -6.16 9.98
C PRO A 102 1.94 -6.31 8.81
N THR A 103 1.36 -5.19 8.37
CA THR A 103 0.44 -5.21 7.22
C THR A 103 1.16 -5.61 5.93
N PHE A 104 2.46 -5.33 5.84
CA PHE A 104 3.33 -5.75 4.75
C PHE A 104 4.51 -6.52 5.34
N ALA A 105 4.63 -7.81 5.05
CA ALA A 105 5.73 -8.60 5.61
C ALA A 105 7.07 -8.21 4.96
N PHE A 106 8.07 -7.87 5.77
CA PHE A 106 9.39 -7.46 5.25
C PHE A 106 10.14 -8.58 4.52
N ASP A 107 9.88 -9.84 4.86
CA ASP A 107 10.48 -11.03 4.26
C ASP A 107 9.72 -11.55 3.03
N VAL A 108 8.55 -10.98 2.72
CA VAL A 108 7.79 -11.25 1.50
C VAL A 108 8.09 -10.15 0.48
N LEU A 109 8.71 -10.52 -0.64
CA LEU A 109 9.19 -9.56 -1.63
C LEU A 109 8.08 -8.66 -2.19
N ASP A 110 6.91 -9.23 -2.48
CA ASP A 110 5.79 -8.48 -3.06
C ASP A 110 5.26 -7.42 -2.06
N ASP A 111 5.09 -7.81 -0.80
CA ASP A 111 4.69 -6.92 0.30
C ASP A 111 5.72 -5.81 0.52
N TYR A 112 7.01 -6.15 0.57
CA TYR A 112 8.09 -5.17 0.71
C TYR A 112 8.09 -4.16 -0.43
N CYS A 113 7.96 -4.65 -1.68
CA CYS A 113 7.88 -3.77 -2.84
C CYS A 113 6.68 -2.84 -2.75
N GLN A 114 5.52 -3.35 -2.33
CA GLN A 114 4.31 -2.56 -2.20
C GLN A 114 4.41 -1.51 -1.10
N LEU A 115 4.94 -1.86 0.07
CA LEU A 115 5.24 -0.93 1.16
C LEU A 115 6.14 0.22 0.68
N MET A 116 7.26 -0.12 0.03
CA MET A 116 8.21 0.88 -0.47
C MET A 116 7.61 1.76 -1.57
N GLN A 117 6.73 1.22 -2.42
CA GLN A 117 6.00 1.99 -3.41
C GLN A 117 5.00 2.97 -2.77
N LEU A 118 4.29 2.56 -1.72
CA LEU A 118 3.40 3.46 -0.97
C LEU A 118 4.17 4.60 -0.31
N VAL A 119 5.30 4.30 0.33
CA VAL A 119 6.20 5.30 0.91
C VAL A 119 6.70 6.26 -0.18
N GLY A 120 7.20 5.71 -1.29
CA GLY A 120 7.67 6.51 -2.43
C GLY A 120 6.57 7.42 -3.02
N LEU A 121 5.35 6.93 -3.15
CA LEU A 121 4.21 7.73 -3.62
C LEU A 121 3.84 8.85 -2.65
N CYS A 122 3.99 8.66 -1.34
CA CYS A 122 3.82 9.74 -0.36
C CYS A 122 4.79 10.90 -0.61
N PHE A 123 6.04 10.60 -1.00
CA PHE A 123 7.00 11.63 -1.40
C PHE A 123 6.67 12.26 -2.75
N LEU A 124 6.42 11.44 -3.78
CA LEU A 124 6.16 11.91 -5.15
C LEU A 124 4.88 12.74 -5.28
N LEU A 125 3.84 12.38 -4.54
CA LEU A 125 2.55 13.07 -4.54
C LEU A 125 2.49 14.14 -3.43
N HIS A 126 3.60 14.43 -2.75
CA HIS A 126 3.70 15.37 -1.63
C HIS A 126 2.57 15.19 -0.59
N ARG A 127 2.35 13.94 -0.17
CA ARG A 127 1.40 13.53 0.88
C ARG A 127 2.13 12.82 2.02
N ARG A 128 3.21 13.44 2.51
CA ARG A 128 4.01 12.91 3.63
C ARG A 128 3.20 12.80 4.92
N ASP A 129 2.10 13.55 5.03
CA ASP A 129 1.11 13.46 6.10
C ASP A 129 0.46 12.07 6.22
N LEU A 130 0.55 11.22 5.19
CA LEU A 130 0.06 9.84 5.22
C LEU A 130 1.07 8.84 5.78
N LEU A 131 2.36 9.19 5.87
CA LEU A 131 3.40 8.27 6.36
C LEU A 131 3.17 7.79 7.79
N PRO A 132 2.69 8.60 8.76
CA PRO A 132 2.36 8.11 10.11
C PRO A 132 1.30 6.99 10.11
N ARG A 133 0.40 6.99 9.12
CA ARG A 133 -0.62 5.93 8.98
C ARG A 133 -0.01 4.63 8.48
N ILE A 134 0.98 4.71 7.59
CA ILE A 134 1.77 3.55 7.16
C ILE A 134 2.60 3.00 8.34
N ALA A 135 3.26 3.88 9.11
CA ALA A 135 3.97 3.49 10.33
C ALA A 135 3.08 2.69 11.30
N ALA A 136 1.87 3.19 11.56
CA ALA A 136 0.92 2.52 12.47
C ALA A 136 0.50 1.11 11.99
N MET A 137 0.55 0.85 10.69
CA MET A 137 0.27 -0.46 10.09
C MET A 137 1.47 -1.41 10.12
N GLN A 138 2.69 -0.89 10.27
CA GLN A 138 3.93 -1.64 10.14
C GLN A 138 4.63 -1.87 11.47
N ASP A 139 4.73 -0.83 12.32
CA ASP A 139 5.52 -0.84 13.55
C ASP A 139 4.89 -1.71 14.66
N GLY A 140 3.61 -2.06 14.56
CA GLY A 140 2.88 -2.84 15.57
C GLY A 140 2.60 -2.06 16.87
N GLN A 141 2.11 -2.74 17.91
CA GLN A 141 1.86 -2.09 19.20
C GLN A 141 3.18 -1.69 19.87
N ASN A 142 3.23 -0.47 20.40
CA ASN A 142 4.40 0.08 21.09
C ASN A 142 5.71 0.01 20.27
N GLY A 143 5.61 -0.04 18.94
CA GLY A 143 6.80 -0.08 18.09
C GLY A 143 7.50 -1.43 18.01
N HIS A 144 6.80 -2.55 18.24
CA HIS A 144 7.38 -3.89 18.25
C HIS A 144 8.27 -4.21 17.05
N ASN A 145 7.87 -3.77 15.86
CA ASN A 145 8.58 -4.02 14.59
C ASN A 145 9.48 -2.86 14.17
N GLY A 146 9.57 -1.81 14.99
CA GLY A 146 10.40 -0.64 14.70
C GLY A 146 11.86 -1.01 14.54
N GLY A 147 12.53 -0.46 13.54
CA GLY A 147 13.94 -0.78 13.30
C GLY A 147 14.19 -2.13 12.63
N ALA A 148 13.16 -2.79 12.09
CA ALA A 148 13.30 -4.08 11.41
C ALA A 148 13.90 -3.99 10.00
N ASP A 149 13.75 -2.85 9.31
CA ASP A 149 14.31 -2.62 7.97
C ASP A 149 14.96 -1.24 7.85
N THR A 150 16.25 -1.21 7.46
CA THR A 150 17.04 0.02 7.38
C THR A 150 16.49 1.00 6.37
N LEU A 151 16.12 0.55 5.17
CA LEU A 151 15.69 1.46 4.11
C LEU A 151 14.36 2.11 4.45
N TYR A 152 13.41 1.31 4.95
CA TYR A 152 12.14 1.80 5.46
C TYR A 152 12.36 2.86 6.54
N GLU A 153 13.15 2.56 7.58
CA GLU A 153 13.41 3.52 8.65
C GLU A 153 14.08 4.80 8.17
N GLU A 154 15.03 4.75 7.24
CA GLU A 154 15.66 5.94 6.67
C GLU A 154 14.64 6.86 5.99
N PHE A 155 13.71 6.30 5.20
CA PHE A 155 12.65 7.10 4.59
C PHE A 155 11.70 7.69 5.62
N MET A 156 11.33 6.90 6.63
CA MET A 156 10.43 7.35 7.69
C MET A 156 11.08 8.45 8.54
N ALA A 157 12.36 8.30 8.89
CA ALA A 157 13.12 9.28 9.65
C ALA A 157 13.30 10.58 8.86
N HIS A 158 13.53 10.49 7.55
CA HIS A 158 13.61 11.66 6.68
C HIS A 158 12.29 12.46 6.64
N ALA A 159 11.14 11.79 6.75
CA ALA A 159 9.84 12.44 6.68
C ALA A 159 9.27 12.89 8.03
N LEU A 160 9.42 12.06 9.07
CA LEU A 160 8.81 12.26 10.39
C LEU A 160 9.80 12.87 11.39
N GLY A 161 11.11 12.79 11.11
CA GLY A 161 12.17 13.22 12.00
C GLY A 161 12.90 12.02 12.60
N ALA A 162 14.23 12.13 12.73
CA ALA A 162 15.07 11.06 13.26
C ALA A 162 14.74 10.73 14.73
N ASP A 163 14.34 11.72 15.52
CA ASP A 163 14.00 11.54 16.93
C ASP A 163 12.67 10.76 17.14
N GLU A 164 11.84 10.67 16.10
CA GLU A 164 10.55 9.96 16.13
C GLU A 164 10.64 8.53 15.55
N ARG A 165 11.82 8.12 15.07
CA ARG A 165 12.05 6.85 14.37
C ARG A 165 13.17 6.04 15.01
N TYR A 166 13.28 4.79 14.58
CA TYR A 166 14.18 3.82 15.18
C TYR A 166 15.55 3.87 14.48
N GLU A 167 16.64 3.84 15.26
CA GLU A 167 17.98 3.72 14.70
C GLU A 167 18.14 2.34 14.05
N SER A 168 18.48 2.34 12.76
CA SER A 168 18.63 1.12 11.96
C SER A 168 20.09 0.77 11.62
N ASP A 169 21.05 1.51 12.18
CA ASP A 169 22.49 1.40 11.88
C ASP A 169 23.12 0.05 12.31
N TRP A 170 22.34 -0.82 12.97
CA TRP A 170 22.82 -2.08 13.56
C TRP A 170 22.33 -3.35 12.85
N LEU A 171 21.55 -3.26 11.77
CA LEU A 171 20.96 -4.44 11.11
C LEU A 171 21.94 -5.27 10.27
N CYS A 172 23.19 -4.82 10.05
CA CYS A 172 24.15 -5.56 9.22
C CYS A 172 24.93 -6.69 9.92
N TRP A 173 24.66 -7.03 11.19
CA TRP A 173 25.41 -8.10 11.86
C TRP A 173 24.57 -8.94 12.83
N LYS A 174 23.91 -9.99 12.31
CA LYS A 174 23.81 -11.29 12.98
C LYS A 174 23.82 -12.42 11.94
#